data_AF-X1JYM5-F1
#
_entry.id   AF-X1JYM5-F1
#
_cell.length_a   1.000
_cell.length_b   1.000
_cell.length_c   1.000
_cell.angle_alpha   90.00
_cell.angle_beta   90.00
_cell.angle_gamma   90.00
#
_symmetry.space_group_name_H-M   'P 1'
#
loop_
_entity.id
_entity.type
_entity.pdbx_description
1 polymer ?
#
loop_
_entity_poly.entity_id
_entity_poly.type
_entity_poly.pdbx_seq_one_letter_code
_entity_poly.pdbx_strand_id
1 'polypeptide(L)' 'EGDFQQSRKKNMIQAIDINKTYRVGKVEIRALQGISFEIKEGESISITGPSGSGKSTLMHILG' A
#
# COMPACT_ATOMS: atom_id res chain seq x y z
N GLU A 1 -18.38 -0.18 -36.57
CA GLU A 1 -16.94 -0.13 -36.25
C GLU A 1 -16.71 -0.80 -34.91
N GLY A 2 -15.58 -1.49 -34.72
CA GLY A 2 -15.30 -2.28 -33.52
C GLY A 2 -14.67 -1.44 -32.42
N ASP A 3 -15.34 -1.34 -31.27
CA ASP A 3 -14.76 -0.78 -30.06
C ASP A 3 -13.67 -1.74 -29.53
N PHE A 4 -12.42 -1.47 -29.89
CA PHE A 4 -11.24 -2.03 -29.23
C PHE A 4 -11.13 -1.42 -27.83
N GLN A 5 -12.00 -1.85 -26.92
CA GLN A 5 -11.89 -1.47 -25.51
C GLN A 5 -10.66 -2.15 -24.93
N GLN A 6 -9.56 -1.41 -24.93
CA GLN A 6 -8.37 -1.73 -24.16
C GLN A 6 -8.82 -2.06 -22.73
N SER A 7 -8.72 -3.34 -22.36
CA SER A 7 -9.18 -3.83 -21.08
C SER A 7 -8.44 -3.08 -19.97
N ARG A 8 -9.09 -2.07 -19.37
CA ARG A 8 -8.53 -1.43 -18.18
C ARG A 8 -8.53 -2.50 -17.10
N LYS A 9 -7.33 -3.01 -16.78
CA LYS A 9 -7.16 -3.94 -15.66
C LYS A 9 -7.80 -3.31 -14.42
N LYS A 10 -8.68 -4.08 -13.78
CA LYS A 10 -9.42 -3.65 -12.59
C LYS A 10 -8.43 -3.38 -11.44
N ASN A 11 -8.65 -2.32 -10.67
CA ASN A 11 -7.89 -2.11 -9.45
C ASN A 11 -8.31 -3.19 -8.43
N MET A 12 -7.35 -3.99 -7.97
CA MET A 12 -7.57 -5.06 -6.99
C MET A 12 -7.34 -4.55 -5.57
N ILE A 13 -6.30 -3.74 -5.37
CA ILE A 13 -6.01 -3.07 -4.10
C ILE A 13 -5.79 -1.59 -4.40
N GLN A 14 -6.37 -0.73 -3.56
CA GLN A 14 -6.16 0.71 -3.59
C GLN A 14 -5.91 1.20 -2.16
N ALA A 15 -4.71 1.73 -1.93
CA ALA A 15 -4.31 2.37 -0.69
C ALA A 15 -4.25 3.88 -0.91
N ILE A 16 -4.96 4.64 -0.07
CA ILE A 16 -5.05 6.11 -0.18
C ILE A 16 -4.68 6.68 1.18
N ASP A 17 -3.63 7.51 1.19
CA ASP A 17 -3.14 8.26 2.35
C ASP A 17 -3.05 7.44 3.66
N ILE A 18 -2.47 6.25 3.55
CA ILE A 18 -2.34 5.36 4.71
C ILE A 18 -1.28 5.92 5.67
N ASN A 19 -1.75 6.24 6.87
CA ASN A 19 -0.95 6.72 7.99
C ASN A 19 -1.07 5.74 9.16
N LYS A 20 0.07 5.47 9.82
CA LYS A 20 0.08 4.64 11.02
C LYS A 20 1.10 5.15 12.01
N THR A 21 0.61 5.55 13.19
CA THR A 21 1.44 5.87 14.35
C THR A 21 1.20 4.82 15.43
N TYR A 22 2.29 4.25 15.94
CA TYR A 22 2.28 3.44 17.15
C TYR A 22 2.69 4.29 18.33
N ARG A 23 2.03 4.09 19.47
CA ARG A 23 2.40 4.74 20.73
C ARG A 23 3.01 3.70 21.65
N VAL A 24 4.27 3.90 22.02
CA VAL A 24 5.01 3.03 22.94
C VAL A 24 5.36 3.87 24.18
N GLY A 25 4.56 3.70 25.22
CA GLY A 25 4.63 4.55 26.42
C GLY A 25 4.35 6.01 26.08
N LYS A 26 5.39 6.86 26.21
CA LYS A 26 5.36 8.29 25.89
C LYS A 26 5.89 8.62 24.49
N VAL A 27 6.41 7.64 23.75
CA VAL A 27 7.00 7.85 22.43
C VAL A 27 5.98 7.52 21.34
N GLU A 28 5.91 8.39 20.33
CA GLU A 28 5.16 8.14 19.10
C GLU A 28 6.10 7.73 17.97
N ILE A 29 5.78 6.62 17.30
CA ILE A 29 6.52 6.09 16.17
C ILE A 29 5.62 6.14 14.95
N ARG A 30 5.93 7.03 14.01
CA ARG A 30 5.24 7.15 12.71
C ARG A 30 5.74 6.05 11.78
N ALA A 31 5.07 4.90 11.79
CA ALA A 31 5.45 3.75 10.99
C ALA A 31 5.07 3.91 9.50
N LEU A 32 3.96 4.59 9.20
CA LEU A 32 3.57 4.94 7.83
C LEU A 32 3.14 6.41 7.78
N GLN A 33 3.54 7.12 6.73
CA GLN A 33 3.34 8.56 6.55
C GLN A 33 2.80 8.81 5.14
N GLY A 34 1.48 8.81 5.00
CA GLY A 34 0.77 9.12 3.75
C GLY A 34 1.08 8.21 2.56
N ILE A 35 1.08 6.89 2.79
CA ILE A 35 1.36 5.93 1.72
C ILE A 35 0.13 5.76 0.82
N SER A 36 0.29 6.02 -0.49
CA SER A 36 -0.74 5.83 -1.50
C SER A 36 -0.22 5.02 -2.68
N PHE A 37 -0.93 3.96 -3.08
CA PHE A 37 -0.60 3.14 -4.25
C PHE A 37 -1.81 2.32 -4.70
N GLU A 38 -1.71 1.77 -5.91
CA GLU A 38 -2.72 0.90 -6.50
C GLU A 38 -2.05 -0.38 -7.00
N ILE A 39 -2.72 -1.52 -6.85
CA ILE A 39 -2.32 -2.80 -7.42
C ILE A 39 -3.45 -3.27 -8.32
N LYS A 40 -3.15 -3.47 -9.60
CA LYS A 40 -4.13 -3.95 -10.57
C LYS A 40 -4.26 -5.46 -10.51
N GLU A 41 -5.37 -5.96 -11.02
CA GLU A 41 -5.62 -7.39 -11.13
C GLU A 41 -4.51 -8.08 -11.95
N GLY A 42 -3.95 -9.15 -11.38
CA GLY A 42 -2.84 -9.90 -11.97
C GLY A 42 -1.48 -9.18 -11.91
N GLU A 43 -1.36 -8.08 -11.18
CA GLU A 43 -0.09 -7.42 -10.91
C GLU A 43 0.58 -8.01 -9.67
N SER A 44 1.90 -8.17 -9.72
CA SER A 44 2.72 -8.60 -8.58
C SER A 44 3.66 -7.47 -8.19
N ILE A 45 3.69 -7.13 -6.90
CA ILE A 45 4.52 -6.05 -6.35
C ILE A 45 5.40 -6.60 -5.22
N SER A 46 6.60 -6.03 -5.11
CA SER A 46 7.52 -6.31 -4.01
C SER A 46 7.70 -5.06 -3.16
N ILE A 47 7.61 -5.21 -1.84
CA ILE A 47 7.86 -4.15 -0.87
C ILE A 47 9.27 -4.33 -0.31
N THR A 48 10.15 -3.38 -0.59
CA THR A 48 11.56 -3.42 -0.16
C THR A 48 11.92 -2.20 0.69
N GLY A 49 13.03 -2.28 1.42
CA GLY A 49 13.54 -1.17 2.24
C GLY A 49 14.21 -1.61 3.55
N PRO A 50 14.92 -0.71 4.24
CA PRO A 50 15.66 -1.01 5.48
C PRO A 50 14.78 -1.57 6.60
N SER A 51 15.39 -2.24 7.59
CA SER A 51 14.67 -2.65 8.80
C SER A 51 14.04 -1.42 9.48
N GLY A 52 12.80 -1.54 9.96
CA GLY A 52 12.07 -0.45 10.61
C GLY A 52 11.33 0.52 9.66
N SER A 53 11.43 0.37 8.33
CA SER A 53 10.79 1.29 7.37
C SER A 53 9.26 1.17 7.25
N GLY A 54 8.60 0.35 8.07
CA GLY A 54 7.13 0.17 8.05
C GLY A 54 6.59 -0.91 7.12
N LYS A 55 7.42 -1.72 6.47
CA LYS A 55 6.97 -2.79 5.53
C LYS A 55 5.97 -3.77 6.16
N SER A 56 6.32 -4.36 7.31
CA SER A 56 5.43 -5.29 8.02
C SER A 56 4.18 -4.58 8.54
N THR A 57 4.28 -3.30 8.90
CA THR A 57 3.11 -2.47 9.26
C THR A 57 2.18 -2.30 8.07
N LEU A 58 2.71 -2.01 6.87
CA LEU A 58 1.92 -1.91 5.65
C LEU A 58 1.24 -3.23 5.33
N MET A 59 1.98 -4.35 5.35
CA MET A 59 1.42 -5.68 5.12
C MET A 59 0.30 -6.02 6.12
N HIS A 60 0.49 -5.71 7.40
CA HIS A 60 -0.52 -5.93 8.43
C HIS A 60 -1.81 -5.12 8.22
N ILE A 61 -1.74 -3.97 7.53
CA ILE A 61 -2.91 -3.16 7.17
C ILE A 61 -3.61 -3.72 5.93
N LEU A 62 -2.84 -4.24 4.96
CA LEU A 62 -3.38 -4.76 3.70
C LEU A 62 -4.12 -6.10 3.87
N GLY A 63 -3.81 -6.86 4.92
CA GLY A 63 -4.42 -8.17 5.22
C GLY A 63 -3.38 -9.27 5.33
#